data_AF-A0A523XVF5-F1
#
_entry.id   AF-A0A523XVF5-F1
#
_cell.length_a   1.000
_cell.length_b   1.000
_cell.length_c   1.000
_cell.angle_alpha   90.00
_cell.angle_beta   90.00
_cell.angle_gamma   90.00
#
_symmetry.space_group_name_H-M   'P 1'
#
loop_
_entity.id
_entity.type
_entity.pdbx_description
1 polymer ?
#
loop_
_entity_poly.entity_id
_entity_poly.type
_entity_poly.pdbx_seq_one_letter_code
_entity_poly.pdbx_strand_id
1 'polypeptide(L)'
;MEDVTGGLIIGSSIMFSLLERVFIKGVSDTQGVFLHPVAFAGWLGMFVTGLNLLPIGQLDGGHITYSIFGRSHRQLGLVFLGMLVAFGIVFRFLGYAFFGILILLVGFKHPPPLDDITPLSFVHKAVAALAMVVLVMTFVPQPFVIP
;
A
#
# COMPACT_ATOMS: atom_id res chain seq x y z
N MET A 1 -5.84 -35.94 7.63
CA MET A 1 -5.49 -34.63 7.09
C MET A 1 -4.69 -33.96 8.17
N GLU A 2 -3.38 -33.80 7.98
CA GLU A 2 -2.59 -32.97 8.91
C GLU A 2 -3.19 -31.57 8.83
N ASP A 3 -3.75 -31.12 9.95
CA ASP A 3 -4.08 -29.73 10.14
C ASP A 3 -2.80 -28.93 9.86
N VAL A 4 -2.81 -28.09 8.83
CA VAL A 4 -1.78 -27.07 8.62
C VAL A 4 -2.01 -26.00 9.69
N THR A 5 -1.83 -26.35 10.96
CA THR A 5 -2.18 -25.52 12.14
C THR A 5 -1.14 -24.42 12.43
N GLY A 6 -0.24 -24.12 11.49
CA GLY A 6 0.86 -23.17 11.71
C GLY A 6 1.31 -22.35 10.50
N GLY A 7 0.61 -22.42 9.36
CA GLY A 7 0.96 -21.64 8.17
C GLY A 7 0.41 -20.22 8.23
N LEU A 8 1.25 -19.19 8.07
CA LEU A 8 0.80 -17.81 7.90
C LEU A 8 0.21 -17.64 6.49
N ILE A 9 -1.09 -17.38 6.39
CA ILE A 9 -1.75 -17.09 5.12
C ILE A 9 -1.56 -15.61 4.82
N ILE A 10 -0.86 -15.31 3.73
CA ILE A 10 -0.71 -13.94 3.23
C ILE A 10 -1.84 -13.63 2.24
N GLY A 11 -2.35 -12.39 2.27
CA GLY A 11 -3.26 -11.92 1.23
C GLY A 11 -2.52 -11.43 0.00
N SER A 12 -3.25 -11.12 -1.05
CA SER A 12 -2.68 -10.75 -2.35
C SER A 12 -2.99 -9.29 -2.73
N SER A 13 -2.05 -8.64 -3.42
CA SER A 13 -2.32 -7.45 -4.22
C SER A 13 -2.64 -7.84 -5.67
N ILE A 14 -3.14 -6.89 -6.47
CA ILE A 14 -3.39 -7.12 -7.89
C ILE A 14 -2.10 -7.55 -8.60
N MET A 15 -0.98 -6.88 -8.31
CA MET A 15 0.32 -7.21 -8.88
C MET A 15 0.77 -8.61 -8.47
N PHE A 16 0.62 -8.97 -7.19
CA PHE A 16 1.02 -10.29 -6.71
C PHE A 16 0.20 -11.40 -7.37
N SER A 17 -1.14 -11.24 -7.43
CA SER A 17 -2.01 -12.19 -8.14
C SER A 17 -1.69 -12.31 -9.63
N LEU A 18 -1.27 -11.23 -10.28
CA LEU A 18 -0.83 -11.26 -11.68
C LEU A 18 0.47 -12.08 -11.83
N LEU A 19 1.44 -11.87 -10.94
CA LEU A 19 2.69 -12.62 -10.94
C LEU A 19 2.44 -14.12 -10.69
N GLU A 20 1.60 -14.45 -9.71
CA GLU A 20 1.19 -15.83 -9.46
C GLU A 20 0.59 -16.46 -10.72
N ARG A 21 -0.35 -15.79 -11.39
CA ARG A 21 -0.96 -16.31 -12.63
C ARG A 21 0.03 -16.51 -13.79
N VAL A 22 1.04 -15.66 -13.90
CA VAL A 22 2.03 -15.73 -14.98
C VAL A 22 3.05 -16.85 -14.74
N PHE A 23 3.56 -16.95 -13.51
CA PHE A 23 4.67 -17.84 -13.16
C PHE A 23 4.21 -19.19 -12.59
N ILE A 24 3.07 -19.23 -11.91
CA ILE A 24 2.51 -20.42 -11.26
C ILE A 24 1.27 -20.85 -12.04
N LYS A 25 1.46 -21.69 -13.05
CA LYS A 25 0.39 -22.19 -13.90
C LYS A 25 -0.23 -23.46 -13.32
N GLY A 26 -1.55 -23.57 -13.36
CA GLY A 26 -2.27 -24.83 -13.08
C GLY A 26 -2.61 -25.09 -11.61
N VAL A 27 -2.48 -24.10 -10.73
CA VAL A 27 -2.96 -24.17 -9.34
C VAL A 27 -4.41 -23.69 -9.30
N SER A 28 -5.31 -24.48 -8.72
CA SER A 28 -6.70 -24.07 -8.50
C SER A 28 -6.81 -23.10 -7.32
N ASP A 29 -7.83 -22.23 -7.31
CA ASP A 29 -8.06 -21.27 -6.20
C ASP A 29 -8.25 -21.94 -4.82
N THR A 30 -8.41 -23.27 -4.80
CA THR A 30 -8.57 -24.12 -3.61
C THR A 30 -7.26 -24.72 -3.10
N GLN A 31 -6.15 -24.55 -3.82
CA GLN A 31 -4.85 -25.09 -3.45
C GLN A 31 -3.94 -23.98 -2.89
N GLY A 32 -3.47 -24.16 -1.66
CA GLY A 32 -2.48 -23.25 -1.06
C GLY A 32 -1.12 -23.40 -1.72
N VAL A 33 -0.45 -22.29 -2.01
CA VAL A 33 0.92 -22.26 -2.53
C VAL A 33 1.89 -22.01 -1.38
N PHE A 34 2.86 -22.91 -1.19
CA PHE A 34 3.97 -22.65 -0.29
C PHE A 34 4.91 -21.62 -0.90
N LEU A 35 4.99 -20.45 -0.26
CA LEU A 35 5.79 -19.34 -0.72
C LEU A 35 7.26 -19.52 -0.35
N HIS A 36 8.13 -19.45 -1.36
CA HIS A 36 9.57 -19.36 -1.16
C HIS A 36 9.91 -18.03 -0.44
N PRO A 37 10.90 -17.98 0.46
CA PRO A 37 11.26 -16.75 1.20
C PRO A 37 11.54 -15.53 0.30
N VAL A 38 12.11 -15.75 -0.89
CA VAL A 38 12.34 -14.70 -1.90
C VAL A 38 11.03 -14.12 -2.42
N ALA A 39 10.02 -14.96 -2.67
CA ALA A 39 8.71 -14.50 -3.13
C ALA A 39 7.95 -13.78 -2.00
N PHE A 40 8.09 -14.23 -0.75
CA PHE A 40 7.60 -13.51 0.42
C PHE A 40 8.26 -12.13 0.58
N ALA A 41 9.58 -12.03 0.38
CA ALA A 41 10.28 -10.74 0.39
C ALA A 41 9.79 -9.80 -0.72
N GLY A 42 9.51 -10.34 -1.92
CA GLY A 42 8.89 -9.57 -3.01
C GLY A 42 7.49 -9.07 -2.65
N TRP A 43 6.68 -9.92 -2.02
CA TRP A 43 5.37 -9.52 -1.50
C TRP A 43 5.47 -8.42 -0.44
N LEU A 44 6.39 -8.55 0.52
CA LEU A 44 6.66 -7.51 1.53
C LEU A 44 7.08 -6.19 0.87
N GLY A 45 7.93 -6.25 -0.15
CA GLY A 45 8.35 -5.07 -0.91
C GLY A 45 7.16 -4.36 -1.58
N MET A 46 6.23 -5.12 -2.18
CA MET A 46 4.98 -4.56 -2.73
C MET A 46 4.10 -3.96 -1.63
N PHE A 47 3.96 -4.64 -0.50
CA PHE A 47 3.17 -4.16 0.63
C PHE A 47 3.70 -2.81 1.16
N VAL A 48 5.01 -2.72 1.42
CA VAL A 48 5.65 -1.48 1.88
C VAL A 48 5.58 -0.38 0.81
N THR A 49 5.74 -0.72 -0.47
CA THR A 49 5.57 0.24 -1.58
C THR A 49 4.15 0.80 -1.61
N GLY A 50 3.14 -0.07 -1.52
CA GLY A 50 1.73 0.34 -1.47
C GLY A 50 1.43 1.24 -0.27
N LEU A 51 1.98 0.92 0.91
CA LEU A 51 1.86 1.79 2.08
C LEU A 51 2.50 3.16 1.87
N ASN A 52 3.73 3.22 1.35
CA ASN A 52 4.45 4.48 1.14
C ASN A 52 3.82 5.38 0.07
N LEU A 53 3.09 4.80 -0.89
CA LEU A 53 2.38 5.57 -1.91
C LEU A 53 1.00 6.04 -1.47
N LEU A 54 0.54 5.72 -0.25
CA LEU A 54 -0.68 6.28 0.28
C LEU A 54 -0.57 7.82 0.38
N PRO A 55 -1.62 8.58 0.03
CA PRO A 55 -1.60 10.04 0.02
C PRO A 55 -1.75 10.63 1.42
N ILE A 56 -0.91 10.21 2.38
CA ILE A 56 -1.04 10.53 3.79
C ILE A 56 0.27 11.13 4.32
N GLY A 57 0.19 12.32 4.92
CA GLY A 57 1.29 12.93 5.68
C GLY A 57 2.59 13.05 4.90
N GLN A 58 3.71 12.61 5.49
CA GLN A 58 5.05 12.64 4.89
C GLN A 58 5.43 11.37 4.11
N LEU A 59 4.48 10.47 3.85
CA LEU A 59 4.74 9.36 2.95
C LEU A 59 5.02 9.90 1.53
N ASP A 60 5.70 9.12 0.69
CA ASP A 60 5.99 9.49 -0.70
C ASP A 60 4.70 9.86 -1.45
N GLY A 61 3.61 9.14 -1.22
CA GLY A 61 2.29 9.46 -1.78
C GLY A 61 1.73 10.79 -1.28
N GLY A 62 2.03 11.17 -0.04
CA GLY A 62 1.70 12.49 0.53
C GLY A 62 2.43 13.62 -0.20
N HIS A 63 3.73 13.46 -0.44
CA HIS A 63 4.52 14.40 -1.23
C HIS A 63 4.03 14.51 -2.69
N ILE A 64 3.75 13.37 -3.32
CA ILE A 64 3.23 13.31 -4.69
C ILE A 64 1.88 14.04 -4.77
N THR A 65 0.95 13.74 -3.87
CA THR A 65 -0.36 14.39 -3.87
C THR A 65 -0.31 15.86 -3.47
N TYR A 66 0.61 16.25 -2.59
CA TYR A 66 0.90 17.67 -2.32
C TYR A 66 1.30 18.40 -3.59
N SER A 67 2.19 17.82 -4.39
CA SER A 67 2.67 18.46 -5.63
C SER A 67 1.55 18.72 -6.64
N ILE A 68 0.48 17.91 -6.62
CA ILE A 68 -0.66 18.03 -7.54
C ILE A 68 -1.74 18.97 -6.99
N PHE A 69 -2.09 18.80 -5.71
CA PHE A 69 -3.28 19.44 -5.09
C PHE A 69 -2.94 20.55 -4.10
N GLY A 70 -1.65 20.81 -3.86
CA GLY A 70 -1.16 21.78 -2.90
C GLY A 70 -1.74 21.55 -1.51
N ARG A 71 -2.24 22.61 -0.88
CA ARG A 71 -2.77 22.57 0.50
C ARG A 71 -4.00 21.68 0.69
N SER A 72 -4.73 21.37 -0.38
CA SER A 72 -5.91 20.50 -0.33
C SER A 72 -5.58 19.02 -0.06
N HIS A 73 -4.33 18.59 -0.22
CA HIS A 73 -3.89 17.21 0.05
C HIS A 73 -4.17 16.77 1.51
N ARG A 74 -4.27 17.71 2.46
CA ARG A 74 -4.51 17.38 3.88
C ARG A 74 -5.85 16.66 4.08
N GLN A 75 -6.90 17.07 3.36
CA GLN A 75 -8.20 16.41 3.44
C GLN A 75 -8.13 15.00 2.85
N LEU A 76 -7.44 14.85 1.72
CA LEU A 76 -7.19 13.56 1.08
C LEU A 76 -6.45 12.60 2.02
N GLY A 77 -5.41 13.06 2.70
CA GLY A 77 -4.67 12.25 3.67
C GLY A 77 -5.49 11.83 4.89
N LEU A 78 -6.41 12.67 5.36
CA LEU A 78 -7.35 12.28 6.42
C LEU A 78 -8.34 11.20 5.95
N VAL A 79 -8.84 11.31 4.71
CA VAL A 79 -9.72 10.28 4.12
C VAL A 79 -8.99 8.94 4.02
N PHE A 80 -7.77 8.94 3.46
CA PHE A 80 -6.99 7.70 3.30
C PHE A 80 -6.53 7.13 4.65
N LEU A 81 -6.24 7.96 5.65
CA LEU A 81 -6.01 7.47 7.01
C LEU A 81 -7.26 6.79 7.58
N GLY A 82 -8.43 7.40 7.39
CA GLY A 82 -9.71 6.80 7.77
C GLY A 82 -9.96 5.46 7.07
N MET A 83 -9.65 5.36 5.78
CA MET A 83 -9.72 4.10 5.03
C MET A 83 -8.74 3.05 5.56
N LEU A 84 -7.51 3.44 5.90
CA LEU A 84 -6.51 2.52 6.47
C LEU A 84 -6.99 1.94 7.81
N VAL A 85 -7.56 2.79 8.67
CA VAL A 85 -8.18 2.37 9.94
C VAL A 85 -9.38 1.46 9.68
N ALA A 86 -10.26 1.82 8.73
CA ALA A 86 -11.41 1.01 8.36
C ALA A 86 -10.99 -0.38 7.87
N PHE A 87 -9.96 -0.48 7.03
CA PHE A 87 -9.40 -1.77 6.62
C PHE A 87 -8.81 -2.56 7.80
N GLY A 88 -8.12 -1.90 8.73
CA GLY A 88 -7.62 -2.54 9.95
C GLY A 88 -8.74 -3.18 10.79
N ILE A 89 -9.89 -2.51 10.88
CA ILE A 89 -11.07 -3.01 11.60
C ILE A 89 -11.76 -4.13 10.81
N VAL A 90 -12.10 -3.89 9.54
CA VAL A 90 -12.85 -4.84 8.69
C VAL A 90 -12.10 -6.16 8.52
N PHE A 91 -10.79 -6.08 8.28
CA PHE A 91 -9.95 -7.25 8.07
C PHE A 91 -9.26 -7.76 9.34
N ARG A 92 -9.58 -7.18 10.51
CA ARG A 92 -9.01 -7.54 11.82
C ARG A 92 -7.48 -7.57 11.84
N PHE A 93 -6.85 -6.66 11.10
CA PHE A 93 -5.40 -6.56 11.00
C PHE A 93 -4.87 -5.35 11.79
N LEU A 94 -4.37 -5.61 13.00
CA LEU A 94 -3.79 -4.59 13.88
C LEU A 94 -2.56 -3.89 13.27
N GLY A 95 -1.90 -4.48 12.28
CA GLY A 95 -0.74 -3.86 11.64
C GLY A 95 -1.07 -2.51 11.01
N TYR A 96 -2.30 -2.30 10.53
CA TYR A 96 -2.71 -0.97 10.05
C TYR A 96 -2.84 0.08 11.15
N ALA A 97 -3.21 -0.32 12.38
CA ALA A 97 -3.15 0.59 13.52
C ALA A 97 -1.69 0.94 13.85
N PHE A 98 -0.77 -0.04 13.79
CA PHE A 98 0.66 0.21 13.95
C PHE A 98 1.19 1.20 12.90
N PHE A 99 0.91 0.99 11.61
CA PHE A 99 1.31 1.92 10.56
C PHE A 99 0.63 3.28 10.69
N GLY A 100 -0.64 3.32 11.09
CA GLY A 100 -1.36 4.57 11.38
C GLY A 100 -0.69 5.38 12.49
N ILE A 101 -0.27 4.73 13.57
CA ILE A 101 0.50 5.36 14.66
C ILE A 101 1.85 5.84 14.13
N LEU A 102 2.57 5.03 13.34
CA LEU A 102 3.85 5.43 12.77
C LEU A 102 3.71 6.67 11.89
N ILE A 103 2.68 6.73 11.04
CA ILE A 103 2.36 7.89 10.20
C ILE A 103 2.05 9.13 11.07
N LEU A 104 1.32 8.97 12.17
CA LEU A 104 1.04 10.05 13.12
C LEU A 104 2.32 10.57 13.80
N LEU A 105 3.25 9.67 14.14
CA LEU A 105 4.54 10.02 14.75
C LEU A 105 5.48 10.74 13.77
N VAL A 106 5.53 10.28 12.51
CA VAL A 106 6.27 10.95 11.43
C VAL A 106 5.66 12.33 11.14
N GLY A 107 4.34 12.45 11.28
CA GLY A 107 3.62 13.71 11.34
C GLY A 107 2.92 14.10 10.03
N PHE A 108 1.88 14.92 10.18
CA PHE A 108 1.06 15.45 9.08
C PHE A 108 1.52 16.83 8.59
N LYS A 109 2.53 17.42 9.24
CA LYS A 109 3.01 18.77 8.93
C LYS A 109 4.04 18.67 7.81
N HIS A 110 3.60 19.00 6.60
CA HIS A 110 4.53 19.26 5.50
C HIS A 110 5.05 20.69 5.59
N PRO A 111 6.37 20.91 5.65
CA PRO A 111 6.91 22.20 5.29
C PRO A 111 6.55 22.44 3.81
N PRO A 112 6.00 23.62 3.47
CA PRO A 112 5.75 23.94 2.07
C PRO A 112 7.07 23.83 1.28
N PRO A 113 7.05 23.25 0.07
CA PRO A 113 8.15 23.35 -0.87
C PRO A 113 8.67 24.78 -0.99
N LEU A 114 9.97 24.91 -1.28
CA LEU A 114 10.60 26.22 -1.50
C LEU A 114 9.99 26.97 -2.69
N ASP A 115 9.39 26.23 -3.63
CA ASP A 115 8.68 26.76 -4.79
C ASP A 115 7.31 26.08 -4.94
N ASP A 116 6.28 26.76 -4.46
CA ASP A 116 4.86 26.36 -4.59
C ASP A 116 4.15 27.08 -5.75
N ILE A 117 4.87 27.87 -6.54
CA ILE A 117 4.30 28.75 -7.57
C ILE A 117 4.49 28.13 -8.95
N THR A 118 5.65 27.49 -9.19
CA THR A 118 5.95 26.88 -10.49
C THR A 118 5.03 25.69 -10.75
N PRO A 119 4.28 25.69 -11.88
CA PRO A 119 3.40 24.58 -12.20
C PRO A 119 4.19 23.30 -12.50
N LEU A 120 3.63 22.15 -12.11
CA LEU A 120 4.24 20.85 -12.40
C LEU A 120 4.40 20.63 -13.90
N SER A 121 5.61 20.25 -14.32
CA SER A 121 5.88 19.81 -15.69
C SER A 121 5.06 18.56 -16.05
N PHE A 122 4.90 18.31 -17.36
CA PHE A 122 4.18 17.13 -17.85
C PHE A 122 4.79 15.82 -17.34
N VAL A 123 6.12 15.73 -17.27
CA VAL A 123 6.84 14.54 -16.78
C VAL A 123 6.49 14.27 -15.32
N HIS A 124 6.47 15.29 -14.46
CA HIS A 124 6.12 15.12 -13.05
C HIS A 124 4.67 14.66 -12.88
N LYS A 125 3.74 15.18 -13.70
CA LYS A 125 2.35 14.71 -13.68
C LYS A 125 2.23 13.25 -14.13
N ALA A 126 3.00 12.84 -15.14
CA ALA A 126 3.02 11.45 -15.60
C ALA A 126 3.59 10.51 -14.53
N VAL A 127 4.67 10.89 -13.85
CA VAL A 127 5.25 10.12 -12.72
C VAL A 127 4.26 10.02 -11.56
N ALA A 128 3.57 11.11 -11.22
CA ALA A 128 2.55 11.11 -10.20
C ALA A 128 1.38 10.17 -10.53
N ALA A 129 0.92 10.18 -11.79
CA ALA A 129 -0.12 9.26 -12.27
C ALA A 129 0.35 7.80 -12.21
N LEU A 130 1.59 7.53 -12.63
CA LEU A 130 2.19 6.19 -12.53
C LEU A 130 2.26 5.72 -11.07
N ALA A 131 2.64 6.60 -10.14
CA ALA A 131 2.66 6.27 -8.71
C ALA A 131 1.27 5.88 -8.18
N MET A 132 0.20 6.55 -8.63
CA MET A 132 -1.17 6.16 -8.27
C MET A 132 -1.56 4.79 -8.85
N VAL A 133 -1.10 4.46 -10.07
CA VAL A 133 -1.29 3.12 -10.63
C VAL A 133 -0.53 2.08 -9.81
N VAL A 134 0.73 2.36 -9.44
CA VAL A 134 1.53 1.46 -8.60
C VAL A 134 0.88 1.26 -7.23
N LEU A 135 0.34 2.31 -6.60
CA LEU A 135 -0.44 2.21 -5.36
C LEU A 135 -1.59 1.20 -5.52
N VAL A 136 -2.44 1.36 -6.54
CA VAL A 136 -3.58 0.46 -6.77
C VAL A 136 -3.11 -0.97 -7.03
N MET A 137 -2.02 -1.13 -7.77
CA MET A 137 -1.48 -2.45 -8.11
C MET A 137 -0.84 -3.16 -6.92
N THR A 138 -0.23 -2.43 -6.00
CA THR A 138 0.61 -2.99 -4.92
C THR A 138 -0.05 -2.98 -3.54
N PHE A 139 -1.09 -2.16 -3.33
CA PHE A 139 -1.83 -2.12 -2.08
C PHE A 139 -2.45 -3.50 -1.79
N VAL A 140 -2.29 -3.97 -0.55
CA VAL A 140 -2.79 -5.29 -0.10
C VAL A 140 -3.87 -5.05 0.96
N PRO A 141 -5.18 -5.01 0.62
CA PRO A 141 -6.22 -4.64 1.59
C PRO A 141 -6.24 -5.50 2.86
N GLN A 142 -5.96 -6.79 2.72
CA GLN A 142 -5.88 -7.75 3.82
C GLN A 142 -4.52 -8.46 3.77
N PRO A 143 -3.48 -7.97 4.48
CA PRO A 143 -2.14 -8.53 4.36
C PRO A 143 -1.99 -9.94 4.91
N PHE A 144 -2.69 -10.25 6.00
CA PHE A 144 -2.69 -11.56 6.61
C PHE A 144 -4.11 -12.02 6.87
N VAL A 145 -4.37 -13.29 6.58
CA VAL A 145 -5.65 -13.94 6.88
C VAL A 145 -5.47 -14.70 8.19
N ILE A 146 -6.15 -14.25 9.23
CA ILE A 146 -6.21 -14.97 10.51
C ILE A 146 -7.36 -15.99 10.38
N PRO A 147 -7.08 -17.31 10.37
CA PRO A 147 -8.12 -18.33 10.34
C PRO A 147 -9.01 -18.32 11.60
#